data_AF-A0A3N9X955-F1
#
_entry.id   AF-A0A3N9X955-F1
#
_cell.length_a   1.000
_cell.length_b   1.000
_cell.length_c   1.000
_cell.angle_alpha   90.00
_cell.angle_beta   90.00
_cell.angle_gamma   90.00
#
_symmetry.space_group_name_H-M   'P 1'
#
loop_
_entity.id
_entity.type
_entity.pdbx_description
1 polymer ?
#
loop_
_entity_poly.entity_id
_entity_poly.type
_entity_poly.pdbx_seq_one_letter_code
_entity_poly.pdbx_strand_id
1 'polypeptide(L)'
;MGELRQLAEDGNADAAAQLVELATELGDTKELRRLADQGDRDAADQLVELAAERADVGELRRLADGGNSDAADVLAELTEEQGEAE
;
A
#
# COMPACT_ATOMS: atom_id res chain seq x y z
N MET A 1 5.33 -8.50 15.57
CA MET A 1 5.85 -7.54 14.57
C MET A 1 7.33 -7.26 14.70
N GLY A 2 7.87 -6.83 15.85
CA GLY A 2 9.30 -6.46 15.94
C GLY A 2 10.28 -7.53 15.45
N GLU A 3 10.09 -8.79 15.86
CA GLU A 3 10.94 -9.91 15.42
C GLU A 3 10.74 -10.25 13.93
N LEU A 4 9.49 -10.22 13.45
CA LEU A 4 9.18 -10.40 12.03
C LEU A 4 9.81 -9.30 11.17
N ARG A 5 9.78 -8.03 11.63
CA ARG A 5 10.42 -6.88 10.94
C ARG A 5 11.90 -7.13 10.76
N GLN A 6 12.58 -7.52 11.84
CA GLN A 6 14.00 -7.80 11.77
C GLN A 6 14.30 -8.94 10.78
N LEU A 7 13.53 -10.03 10.82
CA LEU A 7 13.70 -11.14 9.88
C LEU A 7 13.45 -10.72 8.42
N ALA A 8 12.42 -9.91 8.16
CA ALA A 8 12.15 -9.38 6.83
C ALA A 8 13.28 -8.46 6.33
N GLU A 9 13.83 -7.62 7.22
CA GLU A 9 14.99 -6.77 6.92
C GLU A 9 16.27 -7.58 6.65
N ASP A 10 16.41 -8.74 7.30
CA ASP A 10 17.47 -9.72 7.04
C ASP A 10 17.22 -10.54 5.75
N GLY A 11 16.13 -10.27 5.01
CA GLY A 11 15.81 -10.89 3.73
C GLY A 11 14.97 -12.17 3.82
N ASN A 12 14.36 -12.44 4.97
CA ASN A 12 13.43 -13.55 5.11
C ASN A 12 12.08 -13.23 4.44
N ALA A 13 11.84 -13.84 3.28
CA ALA A 13 10.63 -13.63 2.49
C ALA A 13 9.35 -14.09 3.22
N ASP A 14 9.38 -15.19 3.97
CA ASP A 14 8.22 -15.66 4.75
C ASP A 14 7.86 -14.67 5.87
N ALA A 15 8.86 -14.04 6.48
CA ALA A 15 8.63 -13.01 7.49
C ALA A 15 8.08 -11.72 6.86
N ALA A 16 8.58 -11.33 5.68
CA ALA A 16 8.05 -10.20 4.93
C ALA A 16 6.57 -10.40 4.56
N ALA A 17 6.23 -11.56 3.99
CA ALA A 17 4.85 -11.90 3.64
C ALA A 17 3.91 -11.88 4.87
N GLN A 18 4.35 -12.45 6.00
CA GLN A 18 3.59 -12.40 7.25
C GLN A 18 3.43 -10.99 7.81
N LEU A 19 4.40 -10.10 7.61
CA LEU A 19 4.25 -8.69 8.00
C LEU A 19 3.23 -7.97 7.12
N VAL A 20 3.23 -8.22 5.81
CA VAL A 20 2.24 -7.65 4.90
C VAL A 20 0.84 -8.08 5.32
N GLU A 21 0.60 -9.38 5.49
CA GLU A 21 -0.70 -9.92 5.90
C GLU A 21 -1.18 -9.28 7.22
N LEU A 22 -0.32 -9.24 8.22
CA LEU A 22 -0.67 -8.68 9.52
C LEU A 22 -0.90 -7.15 9.46
N ALA A 23 -0.09 -6.43 8.69
CA ALA A 23 -0.25 -4.99 8.51
C ALA A 23 -1.55 -4.67 7.76
N THR A 24 -1.92 -5.47 6.77
CA THR A 24 -3.21 -5.37 6.07
C THR A 24 -4.38 -5.60 7.01
N GLU A 25 -4.37 -6.69 7.79
CA GLU A 25 -5.45 -7.00 8.74
C GLU A 25 -5.66 -5.88 9.77
N LEU A 26 -4.56 -5.26 10.20
CA LEU A 26 -4.59 -4.15 11.16
C LEU A 26 -4.84 -2.79 10.50
N GLY A 27 -4.86 -2.72 9.17
CA GLY A 27 -4.94 -1.47 8.42
C GLY A 27 -3.77 -0.52 8.69
N ASP A 28 -2.60 -1.05 9.03
CA ASP A 28 -1.36 -0.31 9.30
C ASP A 28 -0.68 0.12 8.00
N THR A 29 -1.23 1.17 7.40
CA THR A 29 -0.71 1.76 6.16
C THR A 29 0.73 2.26 6.29
N LYS A 30 1.20 2.57 7.49
CA LYS A 30 2.60 3.00 7.70
C LYS A 30 3.56 1.84 7.51
N GLU A 31 3.21 0.66 8.02
CA GLU A 31 4.05 -0.52 7.84
C GLU A 31 4.00 -1.05 6.41
N LEU A 32 2.82 -1.08 5.79
CA LEU A 32 2.70 -1.43 4.37
C LEU A 32 3.51 -0.49 3.48
N ARG A 33 3.47 0.82 3.74
CA ARG A 33 4.29 1.79 3.00
C ARG A 33 5.78 1.53 3.18
N ARG A 34 6.23 1.25 4.40
CA ARG A 34 7.64 0.93 4.66
C ARG A 34 8.09 -0.28 3.86
N LEU A 35 7.28 -1.33 3.79
CA LEU A 35 7.57 -2.55 3.02
C LEU A 35 7.55 -2.27 1.51
N ALA A 36 6.57 -1.52 1.03
CA ALA A 36 6.49 -1.08 -0.37
C ALA A 36 7.72 -0.25 -0.80
N ASP A 37 8.17 0.67 0.05
CA ASP A 37 9.38 1.47 -0.15
C ASP A 37 10.66 0.61 -0.19
N GLN A 38 10.63 -0.58 0.43
CA GLN A 38 11.69 -1.59 0.36
C GLN A 38 11.60 -2.47 -0.90
N GLY A 39 10.59 -2.26 -1.74
CA GLY A 39 10.35 -2.99 -2.98
C GLY A 39 9.43 -4.20 -2.85
N ASP A 40 8.76 -4.37 -1.70
CA ASP A 40 7.74 -5.40 -1.53
C ASP A 40 6.48 -5.05 -2.32
N ARG A 41 6.18 -5.84 -3.35
CA ARG A 41 5.07 -5.58 -4.26
C ARG A 41 3.72 -5.89 -3.62
N ASP A 42 3.65 -6.97 -2.85
CA ASP A 42 2.42 -7.37 -2.17
C ASP A 42 2.02 -6.27 -1.16
N ALA A 43 3.00 -5.67 -0.47
CA ALA A 43 2.75 -4.52 0.40
C ALA A 43 2.22 -3.29 -0.35
N ALA A 44 2.74 -3.02 -1.54
CA ALA A 44 2.30 -1.90 -2.37
C ALA A 44 0.85 -2.11 -2.84
N ASP A 45 0.51 -3.32 -3.28
CA ASP A 45 -0.83 -3.69 -3.75
C ASP A 45 -1.85 -3.55 -2.62
N GLN A 46 -1.54 -4.09 -1.44
CA GLN A 46 -2.42 -3.94 -0.27
C GLN A 46 -2.58 -2.49 0.19
N LEU A 47 -1.53 -1.67 0.03
CA LEU A 47 -1.61 -0.25 0.36
C LEU A 47 -2.50 0.52 -0.62
N VAL A 48 -2.48 0.16 -1.92
CA VAL A 48 -3.40 0.71 -2.93
C VAL A 48 -4.83 0.33 -2.58
N GLU A 49 -5.11 -0.94 -2.29
CA GLU A 49 -6.45 -1.43 -1.94
C GLU A 49 -7.01 -0.67 -0.72
N LEU A 50 -6.24 -0.58 0.38
CA LEU A 50 -6.65 0.15 1.57
C LEU A 50 -6.84 1.65 1.33
N ALA A 51 -6.01 2.26 0.47
CA ALA A 51 -6.16 3.66 0.12
C ALA A 51 -7.41 3.88 -0.73
N ALA A 52 -7.73 2.97 -1.66
CA ALA A 52 -8.94 2.99 -2.47
C ALA A 52 -10.21 2.89 -1.61
N GLU A 53 -10.27 1.90 -0.71
CA GLU A 53 -11.39 1.69 0.21
C GLU A 53 -11.68 2.91 1.09
N ARG A 54 -10.62 3.65 1.44
CA ARG A 54 -10.71 4.85 2.29
C ARG A 54 -10.86 6.14 1.47
N ALA A 55 -10.87 6.05 0.15
CA ALA A 55 -10.75 7.19 -0.76
C ALA A 55 -9.60 8.15 -0.37
N ASP A 56 -8.47 7.58 0.07
CA ASP A 56 -7.25 8.32 0.42
C ASP A 56 -6.50 8.72 -0.86
N VAL A 57 -7.03 9.73 -1.54
CA VAL A 57 -6.47 10.36 -2.74
C VAL A 57 -5.01 10.79 -2.51
N GLY A 58 -4.67 11.22 -1.30
CA GLY A 58 -3.31 11.66 -0.96
C GLY A 58 -2.31 10.51 -1.00
N GLU A 59 -2.71 9.33 -0.53
CA GLU A 59 -1.88 8.13 -0.59
C GLU A 59 -1.79 7.55 -1.99
N LEU A 60 -2.91 7.42 -2.70
CA LEU A 60 -2.92 6.94 -4.09
C LEU A 60 -2.04 7.80 -4.98
N ARG A 61 -2.10 9.13 -4.82
CA ARG A 61 -1.24 10.05 -5.57
C ARG A 61 0.23 9.86 -5.27
N ARG A 62 0.60 9.67 -4.00
CA ARG A 62 2.00 9.40 -3.62
C ARG A 62 2.51 8.13 -4.28
N LEU A 63 1.71 7.06 -4.27
CA LEU A 63 2.06 5.78 -4.88
C LEU A 63 2.19 5.91 -6.40
N ALA A 64 1.26 6.61 -7.04
CA ALA A 64 1.30 6.91 -8.48
C ALA A 64 2.55 7.73 -8.86
N ASP A 65 2.87 8.77 -8.08
CA ASP A 65 4.09 9.57 -8.26
C ASP A 65 5.37 8.73 -8.06
N GLY A 66 5.28 7.67 -7.25
CA GLY A 66 6.31 6.64 -7.07
C GLY A 66 6.39 5.62 -8.20
N GLY A 67 5.50 5.69 -9.20
CA GLY A 67 5.45 4.80 -10.35
C GLY A 67 4.55 3.57 -10.17
N ASN A 68 3.70 3.52 -9.14
CA ASN A 68 2.68 2.48 -9.02
C ASN A 68 1.52 2.78 -9.99
N SER A 69 1.39 1.97 -11.03
CA SER A 69 0.36 2.15 -12.06
C SER A 69 -1.04 1.91 -11.52
N ASP A 70 -1.23 0.87 -10.69
CA ASP A 70 -2.55 0.54 -10.14
C ASP A 70 -3.08 1.68 -9.26
N ALA A 71 -2.20 2.34 -8.50
CA ALA A 71 -2.55 3.53 -7.74
C ALA A 71 -2.97 4.71 -8.64
N ALA A 72 -2.32 4.87 -9.79
CA ALA A 72 -2.64 5.91 -10.75
C ALA A 72 -4.01 5.67 -11.40
N ASP A 73 -4.31 4.42 -11.73
CA ASP A 73 -5.60 4.01 -12.31
C ASP A 73 -6.74 4.23 -11.31
N VAL A 74 -6.60 3.75 -10.08
CA VAL A 74 -7.59 3.98 -9.00
C VAL A 74 -7.78 5.47 -8.72
N LEU A 75 -6.68 6.25 -8.69
CA LEU A 75 -6.76 7.69 -8.50
C LEU A 75 -7.58 8.36 -9.62
N ALA A 76 -7.38 7.95 -10.87
CA ALA A 76 -8.13 8.48 -12.00
C ALA A 76 -9.63 8.19 -11.84
N GLU A 77 -9.99 6.94 -11.55
CA GLU A 77 -11.38 6.52 -11.33
C GLU A 77 -12.07 7.33 -10.22
N LEU A 78 -11.41 7.51 -9.07
CA LEU A 78 -11.96 8.30 -7.96
C LEU A 78 -12.12 9.78 -8.31
N THR A 79 -11.21 10.35 -9.09
CA THR A 79 -11.32 11.76 -9.52
C THR A 79 -12.42 11.99 -10.55
N GLU A 80 -12.68 11.01 -11.42
CA GLU A 80 -13.78 11.06 -12.38
C GLU A 80 -15.13 10.98 -11.64
N GLU A 81 -15.28 10.05 -10.70
CA GLU A 81 -16.51 9.90 -9.91
C GLU A 81 -16.84 11.17 -9.09
N GLN A 82 -15.82 11.84 -8.55
CA GLN A 82 -16.03 13.12 -7.84
C GLN A 82 -16.38 14.29 -8.76
N GLY A 83 -15.88 14.30 -10.00
CA GLY A 83 -16.23 15.33 -10.99
C GLY A 83 -17.63 15.16 -11.57
N GLU A 84 -18.17 13.94 -11.58
CA GLU A 84 -19.55 13.65 -12.00
C GLU A 84 -20.60 13.94 -10.91
N ALA A 85 -20.17 14.05 -9.65
CA ALA A 85 -21.04 14.35 -8.52
C ALA A 85 -21.34 15.86 -8.33
N GLU A 86 -20.84 16.74 -9.20
CA GLU A 86 -21.07 18.21 -9.18
C GLU A 86 -22.17 18.70 -10.14
#